data_AF-A0ABC9VHS7-F1
#
_entry.id   AF-A0ABC9VHS7-F1
#
_cell.length_a   1.000
_cell.length_b   1.000
_cell.length_c   1.000
_cell.angle_alpha   90.00
_cell.angle_beta   90.00
_cell.angle_gamma   90.00
#
_symmetry.space_group_name_H-M   'P 1'
#
loop_
_entity.id
_entity.type
_entity.pdbx_description
1 polymer ?
#
loop_
_entity_poly.entity_id
_entity_poly.type
_entity_poly.pdbx_seq_one_letter_code
_entity_poly.pdbx_strand_id
1 'polypeptide(L)'
;MFRAEMAKKKPHVAASPYVFYSQRSPKFSVRGIQRMIESYSLPNKKLTPHMFRHTFCKWMLKATNNDIEKVRRLAGHSNIATTSRYLKDSYSDLADAVEALPKF
;
A
#
# COMPACT_ATOMS: atom_id res chain seq x y z
N MET A 1 -17.42 17.07 -8.88
CA MET A 1 -16.69 15.80 -8.67
C MET A 1 -16.35 15.18 -10.02
N PHE A 2 -15.08 14.82 -10.24
CA PHE A 2 -14.55 14.26 -11.50
C PHE A 2 -15.41 13.17 -12.15
N ARG A 3 -15.96 12.22 -11.38
CA ARG A 3 -16.80 11.13 -11.91
C ARG A 3 -18.08 11.64 -12.57
N ALA A 4 -18.74 12.65 -11.99
CA ALA A 4 -19.97 13.21 -12.55
C ALA A 4 -19.71 13.91 -13.90
N GLU A 5 -18.55 14.56 -14.06
CA GLU A 5 -18.15 15.15 -15.34
C GLU A 5 -17.85 14.09 -16.39
N MET A 6 -17.19 12.99 -16.01
CA MET A 6 -16.89 11.90 -16.93
C MET A 6 -18.15 11.13 -17.34
N ALA A 7 -19.13 10.99 -16.46
CA ALA A 7 -20.42 10.36 -16.75
C ALA A 7 -21.19 11.07 -17.87
N LYS A 8 -21.10 12.40 -17.98
CA LYS A 8 -21.71 13.17 -19.07
C LYS A 8 -21.10 12.84 -20.43
N LYS A 9 -19.80 12.54 -20.47
CA LYS A 9 -19.04 12.27 -21.71
C LYS A 9 -19.02 10.79 -22.10
N LYS A 10 -19.23 9.89 -21.14
CA LYS A 10 -19.03 8.45 -21.30
C LYS A 10 -20.16 7.66 -20.64
N PRO A 11 -21.11 7.10 -21.40
CA PRO A 11 -22.26 6.37 -20.85
C PRO A 11 -21.88 5.20 -19.93
N HIS A 12 -20.81 4.48 -20.24
CA HIS A 12 -20.33 3.37 -19.41
C HIS A 12 -19.78 3.79 -18.05
N VAL A 13 -19.40 5.07 -17.87
CA VAL A 13 -18.98 5.61 -16.57
C VAL A 13 -20.19 5.84 -15.68
N ALA A 14 -21.28 6.36 -16.25
CA ALA A 14 -22.54 6.55 -15.55
C ALA A 14 -23.13 5.20 -15.07
N ALA A 15 -23.08 4.18 -15.92
CA ALA A 15 -23.59 2.85 -15.62
C ALA A 15 -22.65 1.97 -14.78
N SER A 16 -21.42 2.42 -14.48
CA SER A 16 -20.45 1.59 -13.75
C SER A 16 -20.82 1.47 -12.27
N PRO A 17 -20.97 0.25 -11.73
CA PRO A 17 -21.15 0.04 -10.28
C PRO A 17 -19.82 0.06 -9.51
N TYR A 18 -18.68 0.18 -10.19
CA TYR A 18 -17.36 0.09 -9.57
C TYR A 18 -16.83 1.47 -9.17
N VAL A 19 -16.06 1.53 -8.08
CA VAL A 19 -15.32 2.74 -7.67
C VAL A 19 -14.39 3.19 -8.81
N PHE A 20 -13.69 2.26 -9.44
CA PHE A 20 -12.76 2.51 -10.53
C PHE A 20 -13.28 1.99 -11.88
N TYR A 21 -13.26 2.86 -12.89
CA TYR A 21 -13.50 2.53 -14.30
C TYR A 21 -12.25 2.84 -15.12
N SER A 22 -12.13 2.26 -16.31
CA SER A 22 -11.04 2.57 -17.25
C SER A 22 -11.49 3.58 -18.30
N GLN A 23 -10.58 4.07 -19.13
CA GLN A 23 -10.93 5.00 -20.22
C GLN A 23 -12.00 4.44 -21.18
N ARG A 24 -12.05 3.11 -21.34
CA ARG A 24 -12.84 2.41 -22.37
C ARG A 24 -13.84 1.38 -21.81
N SER A 25 -13.90 1.17 -20.50
CA SER A 25 -14.71 0.10 -19.89
C SER A 25 -15.19 0.49 -18.49
N PRO A 26 -16.42 0.07 -18.11
CA PRO A 26 -16.99 0.36 -16.79
C PRO A 26 -16.19 -0.24 -15.64
N LYS A 27 -15.36 -1.26 -15.88
CA LYS A 27 -14.52 -1.90 -14.85
C LYS A 27 -13.04 -1.70 -15.17
N PHE A 28 -12.27 -1.20 -14.21
CA PHE A 28 -10.83 -1.19 -14.32
C PHE A 28 -10.28 -2.59 -14.05
N SER A 29 -9.59 -3.19 -15.03
CA SER A 29 -8.95 -4.49 -14.84
C SER A 29 -7.72 -4.41 -13.93
N VAL A 30 -7.42 -5.50 -13.22
CA VAL A 30 -6.23 -5.61 -12.36
C VAL A 30 -4.94 -5.32 -13.14
N ARG A 31 -4.78 -5.93 -14.33
CA ARG A 31 -3.62 -5.70 -15.20
C ARG A 31 -3.54 -4.24 -15.68
N GLY A 32 -4.68 -3.59 -15.88
CA GLY A 32 -4.73 -2.18 -16.21
C GLY A 32 -4.20 -1.30 -15.08
N ILE A 33 -4.61 -1.56 -13.83
CA ILE A 33 -4.12 -0.84 -12.65
C ILE A 33 -2.61 -1.06 -12.47
N GLN A 34 -2.14 -2.31 -12.63
CA GLN A 34 -0.72 -2.64 -12.58
C GLN A 34 0.07 -1.84 -13.61
N ARG A 35 -0.36 -1.80 -14.88
CA ARG A 35 0.29 -1.02 -15.94
C ARG A 35 0.27 0.48 -15.69
N MET A 36 -0.84 1.00 -15.18
CA MET A 36 -0.96 2.41 -14.83
C MET A 36 0.06 2.77 -13.75
N ILE A 37 0.19 1.97 -12.69
CA ILE A 37 1.19 2.18 -11.64
C ILE A 37 2.62 2.01 -12.20
N GLU A 38 2.86 0.99 -13.02
CA GLU A 38 4.15 0.76 -13.67
C GLU A 38 4.58 1.95 -14.55
N SER A 39 3.64 2.69 -15.17
CA SER A 39 3.97 3.88 -15.97
C SER A 39 4.56 5.05 -15.17
N TYR A 40 4.41 5.03 -13.84
CA TYR A 40 5.06 5.99 -12.93
C TYR A 40 6.41 5.50 -12.39
N SER A 41 6.96 4.42 -12.95
CA SER A 41 8.29 3.90 -12.60
C SER A 41 9.38 4.90 -12.96
N LEU A 42 10.42 4.96 -12.14
CA LEU A 42 11.66 5.69 -12.46
C LEU A 42 12.61 4.76 -13.24
N PRO A 43 13.60 5.30 -13.98
CA PRO A 43 14.63 4.50 -14.62
C PRO A 43 15.24 3.50 -13.63
N ASN A 44 15.32 2.22 -14.03
CA ASN A 44 15.81 1.11 -13.21
C ASN A 44 15.06 0.83 -11.90
N LYS A 45 13.87 1.41 -11.69
CA LYS A 45 13.03 1.16 -10.51
C LYS A 45 11.60 0.87 -10.91
N LYS A 46 11.26 -0.42 -11.00
CA LYS A 46 9.90 -0.87 -11.30
C LYS A 46 8.98 -0.58 -10.11
N LEU A 47 7.94 0.22 -10.32
CA LEU A 47 6.88 0.45 -9.35
C LEU A 47 5.76 -0.58 -9.52
N THR A 48 5.30 -1.18 -8.42
CA THR A 48 4.18 -2.13 -8.42
C THR A 48 3.20 -1.81 -7.28
N PRO A 49 1.92 -2.21 -7.39
CA PRO A 49 0.95 -2.00 -6.32
C PRO A 49 1.39 -2.59 -4.97
N HIS A 50 2.11 -3.72 -4.99
CA HIS A 50 2.58 -4.36 -3.77
C HIS A 50 3.58 -3.49 -3.00
N MET A 51 4.35 -2.64 -3.69
CA MET A 51 5.29 -1.73 -3.04
C MET A 51 4.58 -0.69 -2.18
N PHE A 52 3.38 -0.23 -2.57
CA PHE A 52 2.59 0.66 -1.72
C PHE A 52 2.20 -0.03 -0.41
N ARG A 53 1.84 -1.32 -0.46
CA ARG A 53 1.58 -2.12 0.74
C ARG A 53 2.84 -2.27 1.60
N HIS A 54 4.00 -2.47 0.99
CA HIS A 54 5.28 -2.48 1.71
C HIS A 54 5.56 -1.16 2.43
N THR A 55 5.44 -0.04 1.73
CA THR A 55 5.65 1.28 2.31
C THR A 55 4.67 1.54 3.46
N PHE A 56 3.39 1.25 3.25
CA PHE A 56 2.35 1.37 4.28
C PHE A 56 2.71 0.57 5.53
N CYS A 57 2.96 -0.73 5.42
CA CYS A 57 3.27 -1.57 6.58
C CYS A 57 4.52 -1.10 7.31
N LYS A 58 5.59 -0.73 6.60
CA LYS A 58 6.82 -0.20 7.23
C LYS A 58 6.56 1.10 7.97
N TRP A 59 5.85 2.05 7.36
CA TRP A 59 5.55 3.34 7.98
C TRP A 59 4.64 3.18 9.19
N MET A 60 3.64 2.31 9.11
CA MET A 60 2.76 2.03 10.23
C MET A 60 3.49 1.35 11.39
N LEU A 61 4.44 0.45 11.14
CA LEU A 61 5.27 -0.12 12.22
C LEU A 61 6.03 0.99 12.96
N LYS A 62 6.68 1.89 12.23
CA LYS A 62 7.37 3.04 12.82
C LYS A 62 6.42 3.94 13.62
N ALA A 63 5.27 4.30 13.04
CA ALA A 63 4.29 5.18 13.68
C ALA A 63 3.62 4.55 14.92
N THR A 64 3.61 3.22 15.02
CA THR A 64 3.00 2.48 16.14
C THR A 64 4.02 1.94 17.13
N ASN A 65 5.28 2.37 17.04
CA ASN A 65 6.38 1.89 17.87
C ASN A 65 6.53 0.36 17.81
N ASN A 66 6.55 -0.18 16.59
CA ASN A 66 6.68 -1.62 16.27
C ASN A 66 5.53 -2.51 16.78
N ASP A 67 4.33 -1.96 16.98
CA ASP A 67 3.12 -2.76 17.29
C ASP A 67 2.63 -3.54 16.05
N ILE A 68 3.16 -4.73 15.87
CA ILE A 68 2.85 -5.61 14.74
C ILE A 68 1.36 -6.01 14.66
N GLU A 69 0.67 -6.15 15.79
CA GLU A 69 -0.72 -6.59 15.81
C GLU A 69 -1.64 -5.48 15.30
N LYS A 70 -1.38 -4.22 15.67
CA LYS A 70 -2.08 -3.07 15.07
C LYS A 70 -1.85 -3.01 13.57
N VAL A 71 -0.60 -3.16 13.12
CA VAL A 71 -0.29 -3.12 11.68
C VAL A 71 -0.93 -4.28 10.93
N ARG A 72 -0.97 -5.49 11.50
CA ARG A 72 -1.63 -6.65 10.91
C ARG A 72 -3.12 -6.37 10.67
N ARG A 73 -3.80 -5.81 11.66
CA ARG A 73 -5.24 -5.44 11.57
C ARG A 73 -5.47 -4.36 10.52
N LEU A 74 -4.66 -3.31 10.51
CA LEU A 74 -4.76 -2.22 9.54
C LEU A 74 -4.48 -2.69 8.09
N ALA A 75 -3.54 -3.61 7.92
CA ALA A 75 -3.27 -4.21 6.61
C ALA A 75 -4.33 -5.25 6.21
N GLY A 76 -5.15 -5.73 7.16
CA GLY A 76 -6.13 -6.80 6.93
C GLY A 76 -5.49 -8.17 6.69
N HIS A 77 -4.32 -8.45 7.27
CA HIS A 77 -3.72 -9.79 7.19
C HIS A 77 -4.38 -10.73 8.20
N SER A 78 -4.80 -11.92 7.78
CA SER A 78 -5.31 -12.95 8.68
C SER A 78 -4.21 -13.60 9.53
N ASN A 79 -2.98 -13.65 9.02
CA ASN A 79 -1.83 -14.25 9.69
C ASN A 79 -0.78 -13.19 10.06
N ILE A 80 -0.33 -13.19 11.32
CA ILE A 80 0.71 -12.31 11.82
C ILE A 80 2.04 -12.49 11.08
N ALA A 81 2.37 -13.71 10.67
CA ALA A 81 3.59 -14.04 9.93
C ALA A 81 3.71 -13.25 8.60
N THR A 82 2.58 -12.93 7.96
CA THR A 82 2.57 -12.09 6.75
C THR A 82 3.04 -10.66 7.05
N THR A 83 2.75 -10.15 8.26
CA THR A 83 3.14 -8.81 8.71
C THR A 83 4.57 -8.82 9.29
N SER A 84 5.01 -9.92 9.90
CA SER A 84 6.37 -10.05 10.44
C SER A 84 7.47 -9.83 9.39
N ARG A 85 7.17 -10.06 8.09
CA ARG A 85 8.07 -9.74 6.97
C ARG A 85 8.46 -8.26 6.88
N TYR A 86 7.71 -7.36 7.51
CA TYR A 86 7.98 -5.91 7.52
C TYR A 86 8.78 -5.44 8.73
N LEU A 87 8.91 -6.25 9.79
CA LEU A 87 9.71 -5.99 11.00
C LEU A 87 11.23 -6.09 10.78
N LYS A 88 11.73 -5.89 9.55
CA LYS A 88 13.18 -5.94 9.34
C LYS A 88 13.82 -4.77 10.08
N ASP A 89 14.34 -5.05 11.27
CA ASP A 89 15.05 -4.10 12.11
C ASP A 89 16.15 -3.43 11.29
N SER A 90 16.13 -2.10 11.25
CA SER A 90 17.37 -1.39 10.96
C SER A 90 18.33 -1.67 12.10
N TYR A 91 19.63 -1.83 11.81
CA TYR A 91 20.67 -1.96 12.84
C TYR A 91 20.58 -0.86 13.92
N SER A 92 20.04 0.32 13.59
CA SER A 92 19.74 1.40 14.53
C SER A 92 18.73 0.98 15.61
N ASP A 93 17.65 0.30 15.24
CA ASP A 93 16.55 -0.02 16.15
C ASP A 93 17.01 -1.07 17.19
N LEU A 94 17.93 -1.96 16.79
CA LEU A 94 18.58 -2.92 17.69
C LEU A 94 19.60 -2.24 18.62
N ALA A 95 20.35 -1.27 18.12
CA ALA A 95 21.31 -0.52 18.93
C ALA A 95 20.59 0.31 20.00
N ASP A 96 19.54 1.04 19.63
CA ASP A 96 18.71 1.83 20.55
C ASP A 96 18.12 0.96 21.67
N ALA A 97 17.68 -0.27 21.34
CA ALA A 97 17.13 -1.20 22.33
C ALA A 97 18.17 -1.68 23.35
N VAL A 98 19.42 -1.90 22.93
CA VAL A 98 20.52 -2.26 23.82
C VAL A 98 20.93 -1.08 24.70
N GLU A 99 20.99 0.13 24.12
CA GLU A 99 21.32 1.36 24.87
C GLU A 99 20.26 1.73 25.92
N ALA A 100 18.99 1.38 25.67
CA ALA A 100 17.89 1.60 26.60
C ALA A 100 17.91 0.66 27.83
N LEU A 101 18.82 -0.32 27.88
CA LEU A 101 18.96 -1.17 29.07
C LEU A 101 19.44 -0.33 30.26
N PRO A 102 18.82 -0.47 31.45
CA PRO A 102 19.32 0.18 32.65
C PRO A 102 20.74 -0.33 32.93
N LYS A 103 21.68 0.61 33.10
CA LYS A 103 23.04 0.29 33.54
C LYS A 103 22.99 -0.02 35.03
N PHE A 104 23.28 -1.26 35.40
CA PHE A 104 23.46 -1.70 36.77
C PHE A 104 24.88 -1.41 37.25
#